data_AF-A0A2E9LL48-F1
#
_entry.id   AF-A0A2E9LL48-F1
#
_cell.length_a   1.000
_cell.length_b   1.000
_cell.length_c   1.000
_cell.angle_alpha   90.00
_cell.angle_beta   90.00
_cell.angle_gamma   90.00
#
_symmetry.space_group_name_H-M   'P 1'
#
loop_
_entity.id
_entity.type
_entity.pdbx_description
1 polymer ?
#
loop_
_entity_poly.entity_id
_entity_poly.type
_entity_poly.pdbx_seq_one_letter_code
_entity_poly.pdbx_strand_id
1 'polypeptide(L)'
;MKFAIGVDCEGVACGVGSPGASLNSSRNLEFAKKQATREASAAARGLFDAGAEQVIVWDNHNGSLNLSYADLDDRCDIALGVGFEHRWPGVDESFDGVLFVGYHAMDNTIDGVMCHSFSSATYQYMKVNGREVGEMAIDAAVAGKMGVPVIFAASDDKAIAEANDFFGDVQTVTTKQAMGWNAAVSKHPKRAIGEIYEGAKLAAGRLAECEPFTFDDPLTVEIRFKRLESAQSASRGYKGGERVDPYTVRFELGTITDYY
;
A
#
# COMPACT_ATOMS: atom_id res chain seq x y z
N MET A 1 4.77 -1.56 22.40
CA MET A 1 4.84 -1.92 20.96
C MET A 1 4.51 -0.70 20.11
N LYS A 2 5.21 -0.46 19.02
CA LYS A 2 5.00 0.66 18.10
C LYS A 2 4.65 0.15 16.70
N PHE A 3 3.65 0.75 16.08
CA PHE A 3 3.17 0.33 14.76
C PHE A 3 2.94 1.51 13.82
N ALA A 4 3.02 1.24 12.53
CA ALA A 4 2.58 2.18 11.51
C ALA A 4 1.51 1.57 10.61
N ILE A 5 0.54 2.38 10.18
CA ILE A 5 -0.54 1.96 9.28
C ILE A 5 -0.42 2.79 8.02
N GLY A 6 -0.07 2.15 6.91
CA GLY A 6 -0.17 2.74 5.58
C GLY A 6 -1.63 2.69 5.15
N VAL A 7 -2.21 3.84 4.82
CA VAL A 7 -3.62 3.94 4.44
C VAL A 7 -3.76 4.41 3.01
N ASP A 8 -4.48 3.61 2.23
CA ASP A 8 -4.89 3.94 0.87
C ASP A 8 -6.41 3.79 0.71
N CYS A 9 -6.97 4.24 -0.42
CA CYS A 9 -8.41 4.39 -0.59
C CYS A 9 -9.04 3.32 -1.51
N GLU A 10 -8.27 2.73 -2.41
CA GLU A 10 -8.78 1.87 -3.46
C GLU A 10 -9.35 0.56 -2.90
N GLY A 11 -8.69 -0.03 -1.91
CA GLY A 11 -8.96 -1.35 -1.33
C GLY A 11 -10.02 -1.38 -0.23
N VAL A 12 -10.52 -0.23 0.21
CA VAL A 12 -11.52 -0.18 1.30
C VAL A 12 -12.83 -0.86 0.91
N ALA A 13 -13.64 -1.24 1.91
CA ALA A 13 -14.96 -1.78 1.65
C ALA A 13 -15.83 -0.78 0.85
N CYS A 14 -16.54 -1.28 -0.16
CA CYS A 14 -17.32 -0.51 -1.13
C CYS A 14 -16.52 0.51 -1.98
N GLY A 15 -15.18 0.53 -1.89
CA GLY A 15 -14.33 1.33 -2.78
C GLY A 15 -14.32 0.76 -4.20
N VAL A 16 -14.76 1.54 -5.18
CA VAL A 16 -14.66 1.26 -6.62
C VAL A 16 -14.54 2.56 -7.39
N GLY A 17 -13.90 2.53 -8.56
CA GLY A 17 -13.71 3.69 -9.42
C GLY A 17 -14.92 3.99 -10.29
N SER A 18 -14.74 4.94 -11.20
CA SER A 18 -15.68 5.19 -12.30
C SER A 18 -15.10 4.61 -13.59
N PRO A 19 -15.91 4.04 -14.49
CA PRO A 19 -15.40 3.50 -15.75
C PRO A 19 -14.52 4.50 -16.51
N GLY A 20 -13.29 4.08 -16.84
CA GLY A 20 -12.32 4.89 -17.58
C GLY A 20 -11.61 5.98 -16.77
N ALA A 21 -11.77 6.03 -15.45
CA ALA A 21 -11.23 7.09 -14.61
C ALA A 21 -10.65 6.54 -13.30
N SER A 22 -9.65 7.23 -12.73
CA SER A 22 -9.09 6.85 -11.43
C SER A 22 -10.06 7.19 -10.29
N LEU A 23 -9.83 6.61 -9.09
CA LEU A 23 -10.61 6.92 -7.90
C LEU A 23 -10.67 8.42 -7.62
N ASN A 24 -9.56 9.14 -7.84
CA ASN A 24 -9.44 10.60 -7.66
C ASN A 24 -10.43 11.44 -8.48
N SER A 25 -11.00 10.87 -9.54
CA SER A 25 -12.01 11.51 -10.39
C SER A 25 -13.40 10.86 -10.27
N SER A 26 -13.53 9.87 -9.39
CA SER A 26 -14.74 9.10 -9.17
C SER A 26 -15.66 9.78 -8.15
N ARG A 27 -16.97 9.61 -8.33
CA ARG A 27 -17.98 10.00 -7.32
C ARG A 27 -17.83 9.25 -6.00
N ASN A 28 -17.12 8.12 -6.01
CA ASN A 28 -16.89 7.28 -4.84
C ASN A 28 -15.73 7.79 -3.96
N LEU A 29 -14.91 8.73 -4.44
CA LEU A 29 -13.73 9.21 -3.69
C LEU A 29 -14.07 9.65 -2.26
N GLU A 30 -15.09 10.50 -2.11
CA GLU A 30 -15.47 11.05 -0.81
C GLU A 30 -16.03 10.00 0.16
N PHE A 31 -16.62 8.94 -0.38
CA PHE A 31 -17.00 7.78 0.43
C PHE A 31 -15.75 6.96 0.81
N ALA A 32 -14.87 6.68 -0.16
CA ALA A 32 -13.65 5.90 0.05
C ALA A 32 -12.74 6.54 1.10
N LYS A 33 -12.53 7.86 1.07
CA LYS A 33 -11.78 8.61 2.10
C LYS A 33 -12.32 8.43 3.51
N LYS A 34 -13.64 8.58 3.67
CA LYS A 34 -14.33 8.39 4.96
C LYS A 34 -14.25 6.95 5.42
N GLN A 35 -14.33 6.00 4.50
CA GLN A 35 -14.23 4.60 4.82
C GLN A 35 -12.80 4.19 5.18
N ALA A 36 -11.80 4.68 4.45
CA ALA A 36 -10.37 4.51 4.76
C ALA A 36 -10.05 5.02 6.17
N THR A 37 -10.59 6.18 6.55
CA THR A 37 -10.45 6.74 7.90
C THR A 37 -11.02 5.79 8.96
N ARG A 38 -12.23 5.27 8.73
CA ARG A 38 -12.89 4.36 9.69
C ARG A 38 -12.19 3.01 9.79
N GLU A 39 -11.69 2.48 8.69
CA GLU A 39 -10.95 1.23 8.64
C GLU A 39 -9.57 1.39 9.31
N ALA A 40 -8.84 2.48 9.05
CA ALA A 40 -7.58 2.81 9.71
C ALA A 40 -7.77 3.03 11.22
N SER A 41 -8.79 3.79 11.63
CA SER A 41 -9.16 3.97 13.04
C SER A 41 -9.51 2.64 13.72
N ALA A 42 -10.17 1.72 13.00
CA ALA A 42 -10.45 0.38 13.53
C ALA A 42 -9.17 -0.44 13.73
N ALA A 43 -8.26 -0.44 12.75
CA ALA A 43 -6.97 -1.10 12.89
C ALA A 43 -6.17 -0.52 14.07
N ALA A 44 -6.06 0.81 14.17
CA ALA A 44 -5.37 1.48 15.26
C ALA A 44 -5.94 1.13 16.64
N ARG A 45 -7.28 1.15 16.78
CA ARG A 45 -7.95 0.69 18.01
C ARG A 45 -7.60 -0.75 18.37
N GLY A 46 -7.59 -1.64 17.38
CA GLY A 46 -7.21 -3.04 17.58
C GLY A 46 -5.79 -3.17 18.13
N LEU A 47 -4.84 -2.41 17.59
CA LEU A 47 -3.45 -2.35 18.04
C LEU A 47 -3.32 -1.79 19.46
N PHE A 48 -3.95 -0.66 19.76
CA PHE A 48 -3.90 -0.08 21.11
C PHE A 48 -4.55 -1.00 22.15
N ASP A 49 -5.67 -1.65 21.82
CA ASP A 49 -6.32 -2.62 22.70
C ASP A 49 -5.52 -3.93 22.84
N ALA A 50 -4.50 -4.15 21.99
CA ALA A 50 -3.49 -5.20 22.12
C ALA A 50 -2.24 -4.73 22.91
N GLY A 51 -2.19 -3.47 23.37
CA GLY A 51 -1.07 -2.92 24.13
C GLY A 51 -0.04 -2.14 23.30
N ALA A 52 -0.42 -1.64 22.11
CA ALA A 52 0.41 -0.65 21.42
C ALA A 52 0.58 0.61 22.29
N GLU A 53 1.80 1.15 22.29
CA GLU A 53 2.16 2.41 22.94
C GLU A 53 2.14 3.58 21.95
N GLN A 54 2.35 3.29 20.67
CA GLN A 54 2.32 4.26 19.58
C GLN A 54 1.77 3.63 18.30
N VAL A 55 0.93 4.38 17.59
CA VAL A 55 0.46 4.04 16.25
C VAL A 55 0.55 5.29 15.38
N ILE A 56 1.34 5.24 14.31
CA ILE A 56 1.38 6.30 13.28
C ILE A 56 0.46 5.89 12.12
N VAL A 57 -0.53 6.72 11.82
CA VAL A 57 -1.38 6.55 10.63
C VAL A 57 -0.83 7.40 9.50
N TRP A 58 -0.37 6.76 8.44
CA TRP A 58 0.12 7.43 7.24
C TRP A 58 -0.98 7.51 6.18
N ASP A 59 -1.44 8.72 5.89
CA ASP A 59 -2.29 9.02 4.74
C ASP A 59 -1.44 8.88 3.47
N ASN A 60 -1.48 7.73 2.80
CA ASN A 60 -0.59 7.40 1.68
C ASN A 60 -1.30 7.50 0.30
N HIS A 61 -2.60 7.80 0.26
CA HIS A 61 -3.30 7.93 -1.02
C HIS A 61 -2.91 9.23 -1.75
N ASN A 62 -2.43 9.14 -2.99
CA ASN A 62 -2.20 10.31 -3.87
C ASN A 62 -1.38 11.44 -3.19
N GLY A 63 -2.00 12.57 -2.85
CA GLY A 63 -1.35 13.74 -2.25
C GLY A 63 -1.25 13.69 -0.73
N SER A 64 -1.61 12.56 -0.10
CA SER A 64 -1.51 12.35 1.35
C SER A 64 -2.32 13.35 2.19
N LEU A 65 -3.48 13.78 1.69
CA LEU A 65 -4.36 14.81 2.29
C LEU A 65 -5.84 14.41 2.20
N ASN A 66 -6.17 13.18 2.58
CA ASN A 66 -7.43 12.51 2.26
C ASN A 66 -8.26 12.10 3.48
N LEU A 67 -7.63 11.68 4.56
CA LEU A 67 -8.33 11.14 5.71
C LEU A 67 -9.05 12.23 6.51
N SER A 68 -10.16 11.86 7.17
CA SER A 68 -10.83 12.72 8.15
C SER A 68 -10.11 12.59 9.48
N TYR A 69 -9.04 13.37 9.67
CA TYR A 69 -8.13 13.23 10.82
C TYR A 69 -8.83 13.29 12.18
N ALA A 70 -9.89 14.11 12.30
CA ALA A 70 -10.68 14.23 13.53
C ALA A 70 -11.53 12.98 13.87
N ASP A 71 -11.72 12.07 12.91
CA ASP A 71 -12.46 10.82 13.09
C ASP A 71 -11.53 9.60 13.30
N LEU A 72 -10.20 9.80 13.31
CA LEU A 72 -9.25 8.76 13.70
C LEU A 72 -9.30 8.52 15.22
N ASP A 73 -8.73 7.40 15.67
CA ASP A 73 -8.54 7.18 17.10
C ASP A 73 -7.60 8.27 17.65
N ASP A 74 -7.99 8.91 18.75
CA ASP A 74 -7.33 10.10 19.29
C ASP A 74 -5.94 9.82 19.87
N ARG A 75 -5.56 8.56 20.03
CA ARG A 75 -4.23 8.12 20.44
C ARG A 75 -3.24 8.03 19.26
N CYS A 76 -3.69 8.15 18.01
CA CYS A 76 -2.82 8.06 16.84
C CYS A 76 -2.00 9.32 16.63
N ASP A 77 -0.75 9.15 16.23
CA ASP A 77 -0.01 10.16 15.49
C ASP A 77 -0.38 10.05 13.99
N ILE A 78 -0.27 11.15 13.24
CA ILE A 78 -0.69 11.18 11.83
C ILE A 78 0.45 11.71 10.95
N ALA A 79 0.85 10.91 9.96
CA ALA A 79 1.72 11.31 8.88
C ALA A 79 0.89 11.69 7.65
N LEU A 80 1.03 12.93 7.17
CA LEU A 80 0.25 13.50 6.07
C LEU A 80 1.06 14.51 5.26
N GLY A 81 0.67 14.73 4.02
CA GLY A 81 1.43 15.49 3.03
C GLY A 81 2.53 14.67 2.34
N VAL A 82 3.31 15.34 1.49
CA VAL A 82 4.34 14.72 0.64
C VAL A 82 5.70 15.37 0.87
N GLY A 83 6.77 14.73 0.40
CA GLY A 83 8.15 15.25 0.49
C GLY A 83 8.93 14.76 1.70
N PHE A 84 8.52 13.63 2.29
CA PHE A 84 9.31 12.91 3.29
C PHE A 84 10.57 12.29 2.66
N GLU A 85 11.60 12.10 3.48
CA GLU A 85 12.90 11.53 3.06
C GLU A 85 12.78 10.08 2.59
N HIS A 86 11.85 9.31 3.15
CA HIS A 86 11.60 7.93 2.75
C HIS A 86 10.11 7.60 2.89
N ARG A 87 9.71 6.44 2.35
CA ARG A 87 8.40 5.84 2.65
C ARG A 87 8.36 5.41 4.11
N TRP A 88 7.19 5.46 4.74
CA TRP A 88 6.99 5.33 6.19
C TRP A 88 7.51 6.51 7.04
N PRO A 89 6.87 7.70 6.94
CA PRO A 89 7.30 8.86 7.70
C PRO A 89 7.21 8.63 9.22
N GLY A 90 8.32 8.90 9.92
CA GLY A 90 8.41 8.74 11.38
C GLY A 90 8.61 7.29 11.86
N VAL A 91 8.83 6.35 10.95
CA VAL A 91 9.17 4.96 11.26
C VAL A 91 10.67 4.77 11.23
N ASP A 92 11.18 4.01 12.20
CA ASP A 92 12.58 3.61 12.37
C ASP A 92 12.65 2.14 12.86
N GLU A 93 13.85 1.66 13.18
CA GLU A 93 14.08 0.28 13.65
C GLU A 93 13.45 -0.03 15.03
N SER A 94 12.86 0.97 15.71
CA SER A 94 12.13 0.76 16.97
C SER A 94 10.67 0.36 16.79
N PHE A 95 10.19 0.28 15.55
CA PHE A 95 8.83 -0.17 15.23
C PHE A 95 8.74 -1.69 15.15
N ASP A 96 7.66 -2.24 15.68
CA ASP A 96 7.44 -3.69 15.76
C ASP A 96 6.73 -4.25 14.51
N GLY A 97 6.05 -3.41 13.74
CA GLY A 97 5.39 -3.85 12.51
C GLY A 97 4.64 -2.75 11.77
N VAL A 98 4.38 -3.01 10.49
CA VAL A 98 3.54 -2.17 9.62
C VAL A 98 2.27 -2.90 9.17
N LEU A 99 1.22 -2.12 8.93
CA LEU A 99 -0.07 -2.60 8.45
C LEU A 99 -0.44 -1.90 7.15
N PHE A 100 -1.03 -2.65 6.21
CA PHE A 100 -1.63 -2.10 5.00
C PHE A 100 -3.16 -2.06 5.13
N VAL A 101 -3.76 -0.88 5.06
CA VAL A 101 -5.22 -0.71 5.10
C VAL A 101 -5.68 0.01 3.85
N GLY A 102 -6.56 -0.61 3.08
CA GLY A 102 -7.13 0.00 1.87
C GLY A 102 -6.18 0.08 0.68
N TYR A 103 -5.01 -0.58 0.74
CA TYR A 103 -4.12 -0.79 -0.42
C TYR A 103 -4.82 -1.59 -1.51
N HIS A 104 -4.28 -1.64 -2.72
CA HIS A 104 -4.83 -2.41 -3.84
C HIS A 104 -3.78 -3.32 -4.47
N ALA A 105 -4.24 -4.21 -5.35
CA ALA A 105 -3.35 -5.06 -6.12
C ALA A 105 -2.51 -4.24 -7.12
N MET A 106 -1.32 -4.73 -7.43
CA MET A 106 -0.42 -4.20 -8.44
C MET A 106 -1.07 -4.16 -9.83
N ASP A 107 -0.51 -3.35 -10.72
CA ASP A 107 -0.95 -3.32 -12.13
C ASP A 107 -0.82 -4.72 -12.77
N ASN A 108 -1.48 -4.94 -13.91
CA ASN A 108 -1.62 -6.24 -14.57
C ASN A 108 -2.33 -7.35 -13.78
N THR A 109 -2.88 -7.06 -12.60
CA THR A 109 -3.67 -8.04 -11.86
C THR A 109 -5.02 -8.29 -12.53
N ILE A 110 -5.25 -9.51 -12.99
CA ILE A 110 -6.51 -9.91 -13.63
C ILE A 110 -7.66 -9.71 -12.65
N ASP A 111 -8.68 -9.00 -13.12
CA ASP A 111 -9.89 -8.65 -12.38
C ASP A 111 -9.67 -7.82 -11.10
N GLY A 112 -8.47 -7.26 -10.88
CA GLY A 112 -8.16 -6.40 -9.73
C GLY A 112 -8.92 -5.07 -9.76
N VAL A 113 -9.55 -4.71 -8.65
CA VAL A 113 -10.27 -3.43 -8.52
C VAL A 113 -9.27 -2.28 -8.47
N MET A 114 -9.38 -1.34 -9.40
CA MET A 114 -8.52 -0.16 -9.51
C MET A 114 -7.01 -0.50 -9.46
N CYS A 115 -6.63 -1.71 -9.85
CA CYS A 115 -5.25 -2.18 -9.75
C CYS A 115 -4.31 -1.30 -10.56
N HIS A 116 -3.18 -0.94 -9.96
CA HIS A 116 -2.09 -0.18 -10.55
C HIS A 116 -0.84 -0.27 -9.66
N SER A 117 0.29 0.25 -10.13
CA SER A 117 1.49 0.47 -9.29
C SER A 117 1.82 1.95 -9.34
N PHE A 118 1.65 2.69 -8.24
CA PHE A 118 1.81 4.15 -8.04
C PHE A 118 0.98 5.08 -8.92
N SER A 119 1.07 4.94 -10.24
CA SER A 119 0.34 5.80 -11.18
C SER A 119 -0.39 4.96 -12.21
N SER A 120 -1.69 4.84 -12.01
CA SER A 120 -2.63 4.28 -12.99
C SER A 120 -2.65 5.04 -14.32
N ALA A 121 -2.13 6.28 -14.37
CA ALA A 121 -2.02 7.05 -15.61
C ALA A 121 -0.69 6.79 -16.35
N THR A 122 0.38 6.45 -15.63
CA THR A 122 1.75 6.49 -16.17
C THR A 122 2.32 5.09 -16.42
N TYR A 123 2.11 4.14 -15.51
CA TYR A 123 2.83 2.86 -15.50
C TYR A 123 1.92 1.70 -15.93
N GLN A 124 2.48 0.72 -16.63
CA GLN A 124 1.86 -0.57 -16.94
C GLN A 124 2.29 -1.65 -15.97
N TYR A 125 3.54 -1.60 -15.52
CA TYR A 125 4.05 -2.42 -14.41
C TYR A 125 5.35 -1.83 -13.88
N MET A 126 5.72 -2.29 -12.69
CA MET A 126 7.06 -2.16 -12.15
C MET A 126 7.60 -3.56 -11.82
N LYS A 127 8.92 -3.75 -11.97
CA LYS A 127 9.62 -4.96 -11.56
C LYS A 127 10.81 -4.62 -10.67
N VAL A 128 11.08 -5.47 -9.69
CA VAL A 128 12.32 -5.47 -8.90
C VAL A 128 12.93 -6.85 -9.03
N ASN A 129 14.21 -6.92 -9.46
CA ASN A 129 14.94 -8.16 -9.69
C ASN A 129 14.16 -9.16 -10.58
N GLY A 130 13.46 -8.65 -11.58
CA GLY A 130 12.67 -9.43 -12.54
C GLY A 130 11.26 -9.84 -12.10
N ARG A 131 10.87 -9.61 -10.84
CA ARG A 131 9.52 -9.89 -10.31
C ARG A 131 8.62 -8.65 -10.40
N GLU A 132 7.40 -8.78 -10.91
CA GLU A 132 6.41 -7.67 -10.90
C GLU A 132 6.03 -7.33 -9.46
N VAL A 133 5.91 -6.02 -9.18
CA VAL A 133 5.65 -5.52 -7.83
C VAL A 133 4.58 -4.41 -7.83
N GLY A 134 3.79 -4.41 -6.77
CA GLY A 134 2.91 -3.31 -6.39
C GLY A 134 3.52 -2.42 -5.31
N GLU A 135 2.69 -1.51 -4.82
CA GLU A 135 3.04 -0.61 -3.73
C GLU A 135 3.26 -1.36 -2.42
N MET A 136 2.46 -2.40 -2.12
CA MET A 136 2.65 -3.20 -0.91
C MET A 136 4.06 -3.81 -0.84
N ALA A 137 4.54 -4.41 -1.92
CA ALA A 137 5.87 -5.05 -1.95
C ALA A 137 7.00 -4.03 -1.79
N ILE A 138 6.88 -2.84 -2.39
CA ILE A 138 7.88 -1.78 -2.28
C ILE A 138 7.87 -1.17 -0.87
N ASP A 139 6.68 -0.88 -0.32
CA ASP A 139 6.52 -0.32 1.02
C ASP A 139 7.02 -1.30 2.08
N ALA A 140 6.72 -2.58 1.91
CA ALA A 140 7.21 -3.65 2.76
C ALA A 140 8.74 -3.77 2.69
N ALA A 141 9.33 -3.68 1.50
CA ALA A 141 10.78 -3.74 1.34
C ALA A 141 11.49 -2.56 2.01
N VAL A 142 10.91 -1.35 1.95
CA VAL A 142 11.44 -0.17 2.67
C VAL A 142 11.35 -0.39 4.19
N ALA A 143 10.20 -0.83 4.70
CA ALA A 143 10.05 -1.18 6.12
C ALA A 143 11.04 -2.29 6.54
N GLY A 144 11.25 -3.30 5.70
CA GLY A 144 12.13 -4.41 5.99
C GLY A 144 13.60 -4.04 6.05
N LYS A 145 14.06 -2.97 5.35
CA LYS A 145 15.41 -2.43 5.54
C LYS A 145 15.63 -1.86 6.94
N MET A 146 14.57 -1.46 7.64
CA MET A 146 14.58 -1.06 9.05
C MET A 146 14.33 -2.25 10.00
N GLY A 147 14.24 -3.48 9.48
CA GLY A 147 13.90 -4.67 10.27
C GLY A 147 12.43 -4.74 10.71
N VAL A 148 11.55 -3.92 10.11
CA VAL A 148 10.14 -3.84 10.49
C VAL A 148 9.29 -4.74 9.57
N PRO A 149 8.60 -5.77 10.08
CA PRO A 149 7.81 -6.69 9.27
C PRO A 149 6.42 -6.14 8.92
N VAL A 150 5.82 -6.67 7.86
CA VAL A 150 4.38 -6.52 7.59
C VAL A 150 3.63 -7.52 8.45
N ILE A 151 2.66 -7.06 9.23
CA ILE A 151 1.92 -7.92 10.17
C ILE A 151 0.45 -8.09 9.78
N PHE A 152 -0.07 -7.17 8.97
CA PHE A 152 -1.49 -7.15 8.61
C PHE A 152 -1.75 -6.50 7.24
N ALA A 153 -2.72 -7.02 6.50
CA ALA A 153 -3.26 -6.35 5.31
C ALA A 153 -4.80 -6.45 5.21
N ALA A 154 -5.46 -5.35 4.85
CA ALA A 154 -6.90 -5.31 4.56
C ALA A 154 -7.19 -4.68 3.19
N SER A 155 -7.75 -5.47 2.28
CA SER A 155 -8.06 -5.07 0.90
C SER A 155 -9.01 -6.07 0.20
N ASP A 156 -9.21 -5.98 -1.12
CA ASP A 156 -9.89 -7.00 -1.91
C ASP A 156 -9.10 -8.32 -2.01
N ASP A 157 -9.74 -9.38 -2.52
CA ASP A 157 -9.15 -10.72 -2.60
C ASP A 157 -7.90 -10.80 -3.47
N LYS A 158 -7.74 -9.95 -4.48
CA LYS A 158 -6.53 -9.95 -5.33
C LYS A 158 -5.35 -9.33 -4.63
N ALA A 159 -5.57 -8.19 -3.97
CA ALA A 159 -4.56 -7.55 -3.14
C ALA A 159 -4.15 -8.44 -1.96
N ILE A 160 -5.10 -9.14 -1.33
CA ILE A 160 -4.78 -10.11 -0.28
C ILE A 160 -3.99 -11.31 -0.83
N ALA A 161 -4.31 -11.79 -2.05
CA ALA A 161 -3.51 -12.83 -2.69
C ALA A 161 -2.08 -12.37 -2.98
N GLU A 162 -1.90 -11.13 -3.44
CA GLU A 162 -0.57 -10.51 -3.61
C GLU A 162 0.17 -10.40 -2.28
N ALA A 163 -0.46 -9.89 -1.23
CA ALA A 163 0.15 -9.79 0.10
C ALA A 163 0.65 -11.15 0.60
N ASN A 164 -0.16 -12.21 0.44
CA ASN A 164 0.25 -13.56 0.83
C ASN A 164 1.39 -14.12 -0.02
N ASP A 165 1.45 -13.80 -1.32
CA ASP A 165 2.53 -14.21 -2.23
C ASP A 165 3.88 -13.54 -1.89
N PHE A 166 3.85 -12.33 -1.32
CA PHE A 166 5.06 -11.63 -0.91
C PHE A 166 5.46 -11.87 0.55
N PHE A 167 4.49 -11.92 1.47
CA PHE A 167 4.74 -11.86 2.92
C PHE A 167 4.41 -13.15 3.67
N GLY A 168 3.89 -14.17 2.98
CA GLY A 168 3.47 -15.43 3.60
C GLY A 168 2.13 -15.30 4.33
N ASP A 169 1.95 -16.05 5.43
CA ASP A 169 0.68 -16.13 6.18
C ASP A 169 0.50 -14.97 7.17
N VAL A 170 0.59 -13.74 6.66
CA VAL A 170 0.28 -12.53 7.44
C VAL A 170 -1.22 -12.46 7.73
N GLN A 171 -1.61 -11.81 8.82
CA GLN A 171 -3.03 -11.67 9.14
C GLN A 171 -3.72 -10.79 8.09
N THR A 172 -4.80 -11.27 7.49
CA THR A 172 -5.49 -10.52 6.42
C THR A 172 -6.98 -10.37 6.65
N VAL A 173 -7.57 -9.33 6.05
CA VAL A 173 -9.02 -9.13 5.96
C VAL A 173 -9.41 -8.77 4.53
N THR A 174 -10.15 -9.65 3.88
CA THR A 174 -10.71 -9.36 2.56
C THR A 174 -11.96 -8.47 2.67
N THR A 175 -11.92 -7.22 2.21
CA THR A 175 -13.02 -6.24 2.26
C THR A 175 -14.06 -6.44 1.16
N LYS A 176 -13.65 -6.99 0.02
CA LYS A 176 -14.49 -7.23 -1.17
C LYS A 176 -13.91 -8.31 -2.08
N GLN A 177 -14.77 -8.88 -2.92
CA GLN A 177 -14.39 -9.77 -4.01
C GLN A 177 -14.33 -8.94 -5.30
N ALA A 178 -13.15 -8.85 -5.89
CA ALA A 178 -12.87 -8.15 -7.13
C ALA A 178 -13.38 -8.96 -8.33
N MET A 179 -14.05 -8.26 -9.25
CA MET A 179 -14.67 -8.85 -10.45
C MET A 179 -14.28 -8.06 -11.72
N GLY A 180 -13.26 -7.23 -11.64
CA GLY A 180 -12.88 -6.29 -12.69
C GLY A 180 -12.48 -4.93 -12.13
N TRP A 181 -11.86 -4.12 -12.99
CA TRP A 181 -11.24 -2.86 -12.60
C TRP A 181 -12.17 -1.87 -11.87
N ASN A 182 -13.47 -1.88 -12.15
CA ASN A 182 -14.48 -1.06 -11.46
C ASN A 182 -15.66 -1.88 -10.92
N ALA A 183 -15.47 -3.18 -10.69
CA ALA A 183 -16.55 -4.08 -10.31
C ALA A 183 -16.14 -4.95 -9.12
N ALA A 184 -16.98 -4.99 -8.08
CA ALA A 184 -16.74 -5.82 -6.90
C ALA A 184 -18.05 -6.16 -6.18
N VAL A 185 -18.04 -7.29 -5.47
CA VAL A 185 -19.03 -7.59 -4.42
C VAL A 185 -18.36 -7.36 -3.08
N SER A 186 -18.77 -6.31 -2.37
CA SER A 186 -18.12 -5.90 -1.13
C SER A 186 -18.86 -6.34 0.12
N LYS A 187 -18.11 -6.57 1.21
CA LYS A 187 -18.67 -6.64 2.56
C LYS A 187 -19.32 -5.30 2.90
N HIS A 188 -20.32 -5.34 3.78
CA HIS A 188 -20.88 -4.11 4.33
C HIS A 188 -19.78 -3.32 5.07
N PRO A 189 -19.67 -1.98 4.91
CA PRO A 189 -18.60 -1.18 5.50
C PRO A 189 -18.38 -1.40 7.00
N LYS A 190 -19.47 -1.46 7.78
CA LYS A 190 -19.40 -1.76 9.23
C LYS A 190 -18.87 -3.16 9.57
N ARG A 191 -19.10 -4.15 8.69
CA ARG A 191 -18.57 -5.50 8.88
C ARG A 191 -17.06 -5.50 8.67
N ALA A 192 -16.59 -4.89 7.58
CA ALA A 192 -15.16 -4.74 7.32
C ALA A 192 -14.44 -4.03 8.47
N ILE A 193 -15.00 -2.93 8.99
CA ILE A 193 -14.47 -2.22 10.18
C ILE A 193 -14.31 -3.16 11.38
N GLY A 194 -15.31 -3.97 11.71
CA GLY A 194 -15.25 -4.91 12.83
C GLY A 194 -14.19 -6.00 12.63
N GLU A 195 -14.12 -6.57 11.42
CA GLU A 195 -13.12 -7.59 11.08
C GLU A 195 -11.70 -7.02 11.07
N ILE A 196 -11.50 -5.77 10.62
CA ILE A 196 -10.19 -5.09 10.63
C ILE A 196 -9.74 -4.81 12.07
N TYR A 197 -10.66 -4.39 12.96
CA TYR A 197 -10.34 -4.22 14.38
C TYR A 197 -9.83 -5.53 15.01
N GLU A 198 -10.58 -6.62 14.85
CA GLU A 198 -10.18 -7.92 15.41
C GLU A 198 -8.90 -8.44 14.75
N GLY A 199 -8.78 -8.30 13.43
CA GLY A 199 -7.61 -8.72 12.67
C GLY A 199 -6.33 -7.99 13.07
N ALA A 200 -6.37 -6.67 13.22
CA ALA A 200 -5.21 -5.90 13.69
C ALA A 200 -4.82 -6.28 15.12
N LYS A 201 -5.79 -6.51 16.01
CA LYS A 201 -5.56 -6.99 17.38
C LYS A 201 -4.89 -8.36 17.41
N LEU A 202 -5.36 -9.29 16.57
CA LEU A 202 -4.77 -10.62 16.41
C LEU A 202 -3.35 -10.56 15.84
N ALA A 203 -3.11 -9.69 14.85
CA ALA A 203 -1.80 -9.49 14.24
C ALA A 203 -0.74 -9.04 15.27
N ALA A 204 -1.10 -8.08 16.13
CA ALA A 204 -0.21 -7.63 17.22
C ALA A 204 0.14 -8.76 18.22
N GLY A 205 -0.73 -9.76 18.38
CA GLY A 205 -0.45 -10.95 19.21
C GLY A 205 0.46 -11.98 18.54
N ARG A 206 0.68 -11.88 17.22
CA ARG A 206 1.43 -12.85 16.38
C ARG A 206 2.73 -12.27 15.81
N LEU A 207 3.26 -11.19 16.38
CA LEU A 207 4.47 -10.52 15.87
C LEU A 207 5.65 -11.45 15.68
N ALA A 208 5.84 -12.40 16.60
CA ALA A 208 6.95 -13.36 16.54
C ALA A 208 6.86 -14.35 15.35
N GLU A 209 5.76 -14.36 14.61
CA GLU A 209 5.56 -15.17 13.40
C GLU A 209 5.84 -14.38 12.11
N CYS A 210 6.05 -13.05 12.20
CA CYS A 210 6.19 -12.17 11.05
C CYS A 210 7.67 -11.84 10.80
N GLU A 211 8.12 -11.98 9.55
CA GLU A 211 9.50 -11.70 9.14
C GLU A 211 9.58 -10.46 8.23
N PRO A 212 10.61 -9.61 8.37
CA PRO A 212 10.83 -8.48 7.47
C PRO A 212 11.00 -8.94 6.02
N PHE A 213 10.23 -8.32 5.11
CA PHE A 213 10.36 -8.55 3.68
C PHE A 213 11.43 -7.64 3.09
N THR A 214 12.37 -8.18 2.32
CA THR A 214 13.38 -7.39 1.59
C THR A 214 13.67 -8.03 0.23
N PHE A 215 14.24 -7.22 -0.68
CA PHE A 215 14.86 -7.72 -1.90
C PHE A 215 16.38 -7.85 -1.70
N ASP A 216 16.99 -8.80 -2.41
CA ASP A 216 18.44 -8.95 -2.46
C ASP A 216 19.08 -7.76 -3.20
N ASP A 217 19.98 -7.06 -2.53
CA ASP A 217 20.75 -5.95 -3.11
C ASP A 217 21.97 -6.46 -3.91
N PRO A 218 22.43 -5.75 -4.96
CA PRO A 218 21.83 -4.54 -5.55
C PRO A 218 20.56 -4.85 -6.37
N LEU A 219 19.75 -3.81 -6.61
CA LEU A 219 18.45 -3.96 -7.27
C LEU A 219 18.47 -3.52 -8.72
N THR A 220 17.88 -4.34 -9.57
CA THR A 220 17.47 -3.95 -10.92
C THR A 220 15.97 -3.64 -10.92
N VAL A 221 15.62 -2.37 -11.15
CA VAL A 221 14.23 -1.89 -11.22
C VAL A 221 13.84 -1.62 -12.67
N GLU A 222 12.75 -2.23 -13.14
CA GLU A 222 12.19 -1.94 -14.46
C GLU A 222 10.83 -1.27 -14.34
N ILE A 223 10.62 -0.18 -15.06
CA ILE A 223 9.33 0.50 -15.16
C ILE A 223 8.90 0.47 -16.60
N ARG A 224 7.73 -0.11 -16.87
CA ARG A 224 7.09 -0.03 -18.17
C ARG A 224 6.03 1.06 -18.16
N PHE A 225 6.11 1.97 -19.12
CA PHE A 225 5.24 3.13 -19.23
C PHE A 225 4.12 2.91 -20.25
N LYS A 226 2.95 3.51 -20.01
CA LYS A 226 1.82 3.50 -20.98
C LYS A 226 2.10 4.30 -22.24
N ARG A 227 3.04 5.26 -22.16
CA ARG A 227 3.30 6.28 -23.17
C ARG A 227 4.79 6.33 -23.49
N LEU A 228 5.13 6.37 -24.78
CA LEU A 228 6.51 6.36 -25.27
C LEU A 228 7.30 7.58 -24.78
N GLU A 229 6.65 8.74 -24.73
CA GLU A 229 7.25 9.98 -24.27
C GLU A 229 7.63 9.93 -22.77
N SER A 230 6.86 9.21 -21.95
CA SER A 230 7.16 9.06 -20.52
C SER A 230 8.41 8.20 -20.33
N ALA A 231 8.53 7.10 -21.06
CA ALA A 231 9.76 6.28 -21.07
C ALA A 231 10.96 7.08 -21.60
N GLN A 232 10.78 7.87 -22.68
CA GLN A 232 11.83 8.73 -23.20
C GLN A 232 12.30 9.78 -22.18
N SER A 233 11.37 10.38 -21.43
CA SER A 233 11.70 11.37 -20.40
C SER A 233 12.48 10.72 -19.25
N ALA A 234 12.01 9.56 -18.78
CA ALA A 234 12.64 8.81 -17.70
C ALA A 234 14.06 8.34 -18.05
N SER A 235 14.35 8.06 -19.33
CA SER A 235 15.68 7.63 -19.77
C SER A 235 16.66 8.78 -20.09
N ARG A 236 16.21 10.05 -20.06
CA ARG A 236 17.03 11.22 -20.43
C ARG A 236 17.27 12.19 -19.27
N GLY A 237 16.72 11.91 -18.09
CA GLY A 237 16.91 12.72 -16.90
C GLY A 237 18.33 12.62 -16.32
N TYR A 238 18.63 13.47 -15.34
CA TYR A 238 19.93 13.49 -14.63
C TYR A 238 20.26 12.15 -13.92
N LYS A 239 19.23 11.45 -13.44
CA LYS A 239 19.28 10.05 -12.96
C LYS A 239 18.59 9.10 -13.96
N GLY A 240 18.78 9.34 -15.26
CA GLY A 240 18.07 8.61 -16.31
C GLY A 240 18.46 7.13 -16.35
N GLY A 241 17.47 6.25 -16.41
CA GLY A 241 17.69 4.81 -16.55
C GLY A 241 18.00 4.40 -17.99
N GLU A 242 18.42 3.15 -18.17
CA GLU A 242 18.63 2.53 -19.48
C GLU A 242 17.27 2.24 -20.14
N ARG A 243 17.02 2.78 -21.32
CA ARG A 243 15.81 2.46 -22.08
C ARG A 243 16.01 1.16 -22.86
N VAL A 244 15.50 0.06 -22.30
CA VAL A 244 15.70 -1.31 -22.82
C VAL A 244 14.71 -1.67 -23.95
N ASP A 245 13.58 -0.98 -24.03
CA ASP A 245 12.63 -1.07 -25.14
C ASP A 245 11.86 0.26 -25.33
N PRO A 246 10.95 0.41 -26.33
CA PRO A 246 10.23 1.67 -26.55
C PRO A 246 9.47 2.22 -25.33
N TYR A 247 9.03 1.37 -24.41
CA TYR A 247 8.19 1.69 -23.26
C TYR A 247 8.82 1.33 -21.90
N THR A 248 9.92 0.59 -21.85
CA THR A 248 10.53 0.13 -20.59
C THR A 248 11.86 0.82 -20.31
N VAL A 249 12.03 1.29 -19.08
CA VAL A 249 13.28 1.87 -18.57
C VAL A 249 13.75 1.07 -17.35
N ARG A 250 15.03 0.70 -17.34
CA ARG A 250 15.71 -0.02 -16.27
C ARG A 250 16.59 0.93 -15.46
N PHE A 251 16.59 0.75 -14.15
CA PHE A 251 17.43 1.47 -13.19
C PHE A 251 18.19 0.46 -12.34
N GLU A 252 19.43 0.80 -12.00
CA GLU A 252 20.21 0.05 -11.01
C GLU A 252 20.24 0.88 -9.71
N LEU A 253 19.88 0.27 -8.60
CA LEU A 253 19.89 0.87 -7.27
C LEU A 253 20.78 0.05 -6.35
N GLY A 254 21.48 0.69 -5.41
CA GLY A 254 22.24 -0.03 -4.38
C GLY A 254 21.30 -0.70 -3.37
N THR A 255 20.21 -0.02 -3.03
CA THR A 255 19.14 -0.51 -2.14
C THR A 255 17.80 0.11 -2.53
N ILE A 256 16.69 -0.46 -2.07
CA ILE A 256 15.33 0.02 -2.35
C ILE A 256 15.10 1.47 -1.88
N THR A 257 15.85 1.90 -0.86
CA THR A 257 15.77 3.25 -0.30
C THR A 257 16.47 4.31 -1.15
N ASP A 258 17.34 3.94 -2.10
CA ASP A 258 18.05 4.91 -2.96
C ASP A 258 17.12 5.64 -3.95
N TYR A 259 15.90 5.12 -4.12
CA TYR A 259 14.89 5.71 -4.99
C TYR A 259 14.22 6.95 -4.37
N TYR A 260 14.22 7.07 -3.05
CA TYR A 260 13.61 8.16 -2.29
C TYR A 260 14.69 9.12 -1.79
#